data_AF-A0AA96QNH1-F1
#
_entry.id   AF-A0AA96QNH1-F1
#
_cell.length_a   1.000
_cell.length_b   1.000
_cell.length_c   1.000
_cell.angle_alpha   90.00
_cell.angle_beta   90.00
_cell.angle_gamma   90.00
#
_symmetry.space_group_name_H-M   'P 1'
#
loop_
_entity.id
_entity.type
_entity.pdbx_description
1 polymer ?
#
loop_
_entity_poly.entity_id
_entity_poly.type
_entity_poly.pdbx_seq_one_letter_code
_entity_poly.pdbx_strand_id
1 'polypeptide(L)'
;MTITSATPQAVQAFLDERQGLFRAFDHDLKHGVSANEIARMAAPAVSRPVVLAYLNAKELAADVHRILRSARLEGIFGADITGEIGRGARVVHLTLVVDPQEIERDQDTLVMHLADILLPEGIRLDTPEQSSIAEALWDGESVRLRRQKRQRAQHTGS
;
A
#
# COMPACT_ATOMS: atom_id res chain seq x y z
N MET A 1 -34.68 18.57 -15.89
CA MET A 1 -33.68 17.49 -15.74
C MET A 1 -33.76 16.99 -14.31
N THR A 2 -34.40 15.85 -14.10
CA THR A 2 -34.55 15.24 -12.78
C THR A 2 -33.24 14.52 -12.45
N ILE A 3 -32.51 15.01 -11.45
CA ILE A 3 -31.39 14.25 -10.88
C ILE A 3 -32.05 13.12 -10.08
N THR A 4 -32.15 11.93 -10.67
CA THR A 4 -32.55 10.74 -9.92
C THR A 4 -31.42 10.43 -8.94
N SER A 5 -31.58 10.86 -7.69
CA SER A 5 -30.69 10.45 -6.61
C SER A 5 -30.78 8.92 -6.48
N ALA A 6 -29.63 8.25 -6.52
CA ALA A 6 -29.58 6.82 -6.29
C ALA A 6 -30.18 6.51 -4.92
N THR A 7 -31.07 5.51 -4.85
CA THR A 7 -31.63 5.08 -3.57
C THR A 7 -30.50 4.48 -2.71
N PRO A 8 -30.57 4.57 -1.37
CA PRO A 8 -29.57 3.95 -0.50
C PRO A 8 -29.33 2.46 -0.82
N GLN A 9 -30.39 1.74 -1.20
CA GLN A 9 -30.30 0.33 -1.60
C GLN A 9 -29.52 0.13 -2.90
N ALA A 10 -29.73 0.99 -3.92
CA ALA A 10 -28.98 0.93 -5.17
C ALA A 10 -27.50 1.28 -4.96
N VAL A 11 -27.20 2.22 -4.07
CA VAL A 11 -25.83 2.55 -3.67
C VAL A 11 -25.18 1.36 -2.98
N GLN A 12 -25.85 0.71 -2.03
CA GLN A 12 -25.29 -0.43 -1.31
C GLN A 12 -25.03 -1.62 -2.25
N ALA A 13 -25.97 -1.96 -3.12
CA ALA A 13 -25.80 -3.04 -4.10
C ALA A 13 -24.59 -2.79 -5.01
N PHE A 14 -24.43 -1.54 -5.49
CA PHE A 14 -23.25 -1.14 -6.27
C PHE A 14 -21.94 -1.30 -5.47
N LEU A 15 -21.91 -0.91 -4.19
CA LEU A 15 -20.74 -1.06 -3.34
C LEU A 15 -20.39 -2.54 -3.11
N ASP A 16 -21.39 -3.39 -2.90
CA ASP A 16 -21.21 -4.83 -2.66
C ASP A 16 -20.67 -5.54 -3.91
N GLU A 17 -21.25 -5.28 -5.08
CA GLU A 17 -20.77 -5.80 -6.36
C GLU A 17 -19.32 -5.36 -6.63
N ARG A 18 -19.03 -4.08 -6.38
CA ARG A 18 -17.68 -3.53 -6.50
C ARG A 18 -16.72 -4.24 -5.55
N GLN A 19 -17.10 -4.48 -4.30
CA GLN A 19 -16.26 -5.22 -3.36
C GLN A 19 -16.04 -6.67 -3.83
N GLY A 20 -17.07 -7.34 -4.35
CA GLY A 20 -16.98 -8.66 -4.96
C GLY A 20 -15.97 -8.72 -6.10
N LEU A 21 -15.94 -7.70 -6.96
CA LEU A 21 -14.98 -7.60 -8.05
C LEU A 21 -13.52 -7.52 -7.57
N PHE A 22 -13.23 -6.70 -6.55
CA PHE A 22 -11.87 -6.62 -5.99
C PHE A 22 -11.46 -7.92 -5.28
N ARG A 23 -12.41 -8.65 -4.66
CA ARG A 23 -12.14 -10.00 -4.11
C ARG A 23 -11.81 -11.01 -5.22
N ALA A 24 -12.42 -10.90 -6.39
CA ALA A 24 -12.08 -11.75 -7.53
C ALA A 24 -10.66 -11.45 -8.04
N PHE A 25 -10.26 -10.18 -8.11
CA PHE A 25 -8.88 -9.82 -8.46
C PHE A 25 -7.86 -10.40 -7.46
N ASP A 26 -8.18 -10.36 -6.17
CA ASP A 26 -7.36 -10.98 -5.13
C ASP A 26 -7.24 -12.49 -5.30
N HIS A 27 -8.34 -13.15 -5.66
CA HIS A 27 -8.36 -14.58 -5.93
C HIS A 27 -7.44 -14.92 -7.12
N ASP A 28 -7.59 -14.21 -8.24
CA ASP A 28 -6.78 -14.45 -9.44
C ASP A 28 -5.29 -14.21 -9.20
N LEU A 29 -4.95 -13.14 -8.47
CA LEU A 29 -3.56 -12.85 -8.10
C LEU A 29 -2.95 -13.98 -7.25
N LYS A 30 -3.71 -14.52 -6.30
CA LYS A 30 -3.27 -15.66 -5.47
C LYS A 30 -3.04 -16.94 -6.28
N HIS A 31 -3.73 -17.10 -7.41
CA HIS A 31 -3.57 -18.24 -8.32
C HIS A 31 -2.52 -17.98 -9.42
N GLY A 32 -1.73 -16.92 -9.30
CA GLY A 32 -0.60 -16.64 -10.20
C GLY A 32 -0.96 -15.89 -11.48
N VAL A 33 -2.20 -15.38 -11.60
CA VAL A 33 -2.57 -14.52 -12.73
C VAL A 33 -1.86 -13.17 -12.59
N SER A 34 -1.23 -12.70 -13.67
CA SER A 34 -0.47 -11.45 -13.62
C SER A 34 -1.38 -10.22 -13.43
N ALA A 35 -0.90 -9.20 -12.71
CA ALA A 35 -1.67 -7.96 -12.50
C ALA A 35 -2.10 -7.27 -13.81
N ASN A 36 -1.27 -7.37 -14.86
CA ASN A 36 -1.61 -6.85 -16.19
C ASN A 36 -2.76 -7.63 -16.84
N GLU A 37 -2.79 -8.94 -16.66
CA GLU A 37 -3.85 -9.79 -17.18
C GLU A 37 -5.15 -9.58 -16.43
N ILE A 38 -5.11 -9.53 -15.09
CA ILE A 38 -6.27 -9.18 -14.25
C ILE A 38 -6.84 -7.82 -14.69
N ALA A 39 -5.98 -6.81 -14.84
CA ALA A 39 -6.41 -5.47 -15.26
C ALA A 39 -6.93 -5.42 -16.71
N ARG A 40 -6.51 -6.36 -17.58
CA ARG A 40 -7.06 -6.53 -18.93
C ARG A 40 -8.44 -7.18 -18.89
N MET A 41 -8.62 -8.23 -18.08
CA MET A 41 -9.90 -8.93 -17.92
C MET A 41 -10.97 -8.08 -17.23
N ALA A 42 -10.55 -7.18 -16.34
CA ALA A 42 -11.43 -6.26 -15.64
C ALA A 42 -12.02 -5.15 -16.54
N ALA A 43 -11.45 -4.92 -17.72
CA ALA A 43 -11.97 -3.91 -18.65
C ALA A 43 -13.19 -4.47 -19.41
N PRO A 44 -14.28 -3.69 -19.59
CA PRO A 44 -14.45 -2.26 -19.31
C PRO A 44 -15.02 -1.93 -17.92
N ALA A 45 -15.32 -2.93 -17.07
CA ALA A 45 -16.01 -2.73 -15.80
C ALA A 45 -15.23 -1.81 -14.83
N VAL A 46 -13.89 -1.91 -14.82
CA VAL A 46 -13.01 -1.01 -14.08
C VAL A 46 -11.85 -0.58 -14.97
N SER A 47 -11.44 0.68 -14.86
CA SER A 47 -10.31 1.18 -15.64
C SER A 47 -9.01 0.47 -15.24
N ARG A 48 -8.21 0.09 -16.24
CA ARG A 48 -6.92 -0.59 -16.05
C ARG A 48 -6.01 0.10 -15.00
N PRO A 49 -5.87 1.45 -14.97
CA PRO A 49 -5.05 2.11 -13.96
C PRO A 49 -5.55 1.91 -12.53
N VAL A 50 -6.86 1.84 -12.30
CA VAL A 50 -7.43 1.61 -10.96
C VAL A 50 -7.12 0.20 -10.46
N VAL A 51 -7.24 -0.80 -11.34
CA VAL A 51 -6.91 -2.20 -10.99
C VAL A 51 -5.41 -2.32 -10.68
N LEU A 52 -4.55 -1.76 -11.52
CA LEU A 52 -3.10 -1.80 -11.30
C LEU A 52 -2.70 -1.06 -10.01
N ALA A 53 -3.27 0.10 -9.73
CA ALA A 53 -3.00 0.84 -8.49
C ALA A 53 -3.38 0.01 -7.25
N TYR A 54 -4.51 -0.70 -7.30
CA TYR A 54 -4.93 -1.62 -6.25
C TYR A 54 -3.96 -2.77 -6.05
N LEU A 55 -3.65 -3.51 -7.12
CA LEU A 55 -2.78 -4.69 -7.03
C LEU A 55 -1.36 -4.32 -6.60
N ASN A 56 -0.81 -3.22 -7.13
CA ASN A 56 0.51 -2.73 -6.74
C ASN A 56 0.58 -2.33 -5.25
N ALA A 57 -0.48 -1.72 -4.71
CA ALA A 57 -0.54 -1.36 -3.29
C ALA A 57 -0.59 -2.61 -2.40
N LYS A 58 -1.33 -3.65 -2.80
CA LYS A 58 -1.36 -4.93 -2.08
C LYS A 58 -0.02 -5.65 -2.10
N GLU A 59 0.63 -5.69 -3.25
CA GLU A 59 1.96 -6.26 -3.39
C GLU A 59 2.98 -5.51 -2.51
N LEU A 60 2.94 -4.17 -2.52
CA LEU A 60 3.79 -3.36 -1.64
C LEU A 60 3.53 -3.63 -0.16
N ALA A 61 2.27 -3.64 0.29
CA ALA A 61 1.95 -3.91 1.69
C ALA A 61 2.39 -5.34 2.11
N ALA A 62 2.15 -6.34 1.26
CA ALA A 62 2.58 -7.72 1.52
C ALA A 62 4.11 -7.84 1.62
N ASP A 63 4.85 -7.17 0.73
CA ASP A 63 6.31 -7.13 0.81
C ASP A 63 6.80 -6.45 2.08
N VAL A 64 6.21 -5.32 2.46
CA VAL A 64 6.56 -4.61 3.70
C VAL A 64 6.32 -5.52 4.91
N HIS A 65 5.16 -6.17 5.02
CA HIS A 65 4.91 -7.13 6.11
C HIS A 65 5.91 -8.28 6.15
N ARG A 66 6.30 -8.81 4.98
CA ARG A 66 7.33 -9.87 4.89
C ARG A 66 8.68 -9.35 5.39
N ILE A 67 9.08 -8.15 5.00
CA ILE A 67 10.34 -7.51 5.41
C ILE A 67 10.32 -7.26 6.93
N LEU A 68 9.27 -6.63 7.46
CA LEU A 68 9.10 -6.39 8.88
C LEU A 68 9.20 -7.69 9.69
N ARG A 69 8.51 -8.75 9.25
CA ARG A 69 8.61 -10.08 9.87
C ARG A 69 10.02 -10.65 9.87
N SER A 70 10.72 -10.54 8.72
CA SER A 70 12.10 -11.04 8.62
C SER A 70 13.07 -10.29 9.53
N ALA A 71 12.80 -9.00 9.79
CA ALA A 71 13.56 -8.15 10.69
C ALA A 71 13.08 -8.17 12.15
N ARG A 72 12.04 -8.95 12.47
CA ARG A 72 11.38 -9.00 13.80
C ARG A 72 10.84 -7.64 14.26
N LEU A 73 10.23 -6.91 13.33
CA LEU A 73 9.66 -5.58 13.54
C LEU A 73 8.13 -5.53 13.36
N GLU A 74 7.49 -6.65 13.01
CA GLU A 74 6.05 -6.75 12.76
C GLU A 74 5.15 -6.51 13.98
N GLY A 75 5.72 -6.57 15.20
CA GLY A 75 5.03 -6.22 16.44
C GLY A 75 5.18 -4.75 16.84
N ILE A 76 6.03 -3.99 16.12
CA ILE A 76 6.26 -2.57 16.37
C ILE A 76 5.64 -1.73 15.24
N PHE A 77 5.84 -2.17 14.00
CA PHE A 77 5.34 -1.47 12.82
C PHE A 77 4.26 -2.27 12.08
N GLY A 78 3.25 -1.56 11.60
CA GLY A 78 2.21 -2.03 10.70
C GLY A 78 2.34 -1.42 9.31
N ALA A 79 1.66 -2.03 8.33
CA ALA A 79 1.57 -1.51 6.99
C ALA A 79 0.12 -1.61 6.48
N ASP A 80 -0.52 -0.47 6.28
CA ASP A 80 -1.93 -0.39 5.92
C ASP A 80 -2.13 0.28 4.57
N ILE A 81 -3.18 -0.12 3.86
CA ILE A 81 -3.55 0.46 2.57
C ILE A 81 -4.69 1.44 2.80
N THR A 82 -4.46 2.71 2.50
CA THR A 82 -5.47 3.77 2.58
C THR A 82 -6.01 4.14 1.20
N GLY A 83 -7.15 4.85 1.22
CA GLY A 83 -7.91 5.28 0.05
C GLY A 83 -9.17 4.44 -0.20
N GLU A 84 -10.12 4.97 -0.98
CA GLU A 84 -11.43 4.33 -1.24
C GLU A 84 -11.39 3.27 -2.36
N ILE A 85 -11.87 2.05 -2.08
CA ILE A 85 -11.97 0.93 -3.04
C ILE A 85 -12.53 1.43 -4.38
N GLY A 86 -11.81 1.17 -5.48
CA GLY A 86 -12.14 1.61 -6.85
C GLY A 86 -11.95 3.09 -7.21
N ARG A 87 -11.38 3.95 -6.36
CA ARG A 87 -10.80 5.24 -6.76
C ARG A 87 -9.27 5.09 -6.91
N GLY A 88 -8.70 5.75 -7.91
CA GLY A 88 -7.37 5.45 -8.48
C GLY A 88 -6.14 5.71 -7.60
N ALA A 89 -6.28 6.24 -6.39
CA ALA A 89 -5.16 6.40 -5.46
C ALA A 89 -5.29 5.39 -4.31
N ARG A 90 -4.38 4.41 -4.29
CA ARG A 90 -4.10 3.54 -3.15
C ARG A 90 -2.72 3.90 -2.64
N VAL A 91 -2.63 4.18 -1.35
CA VAL A 91 -1.37 4.55 -0.71
C VAL A 91 -1.12 3.53 0.38
N VAL A 92 0.11 3.04 0.46
CA VAL A 92 0.52 2.18 1.58
C VAL A 92 1.17 3.08 2.62
N HIS A 93 0.77 2.94 3.86
CA HIS A 93 1.28 3.69 4.99
C HIS A 93 1.92 2.74 5.98
N LEU A 94 3.01 3.18 6.59
CA LEU A 94 3.60 2.59 7.76
C LEU A 94 3.07 3.29 9.01
N THR A 95 2.79 2.54 10.06
CA THR A 95 2.32 3.04 11.36
C THR A 95 3.04 2.33 12.48
N LEU A 96 3.12 2.94 13.67
CA LEU A 96 3.36 2.19 14.90
C LEU A 96 2.07 1.44 15.29
N VAL A 97 2.21 0.17 15.64
CA VAL A 97 1.10 -0.68 16.11
C VAL A 97 1.14 -0.94 17.61
N VAL A 98 2.16 -0.42 18.28
CA VAL A 98 2.38 -0.46 19.73
C VAL A 98 2.49 0.97 20.25
N ASP A 99 2.13 1.17 21.52
CA ASP A 99 2.34 2.47 22.17
C ASP A 99 3.83 2.83 22.12
N PRO A 100 4.21 4.03 21.64
CA PRO A 100 5.61 4.43 21.58
C PRO A 100 6.35 4.38 22.92
N GLN A 101 5.64 4.50 24.05
CA GLN A 101 6.21 4.41 25.40
C GLN A 101 6.63 2.98 25.80
N GLU A 102 6.10 1.96 25.11
CA GLU A 102 6.45 0.55 25.33
C GLU A 102 7.71 0.13 24.53
N ILE A 103 8.22 1.00 23.66
CA ILE A 103 9.38 0.72 22.83
C ILE A 103 10.66 1.08 23.60
N GLU A 104 11.40 0.06 24.03
CA GLU A 104 12.66 0.24 24.78
C GLU A 104 13.83 0.78 23.94
N ARG A 105 13.70 0.78 22.61
CA ARG A 105 14.74 1.21 21.67
C ARG A 105 14.66 2.71 21.41
N ASP A 106 15.82 3.31 21.21
CA ASP A 106 15.95 4.68 20.73
C ASP A 106 15.21 4.88 19.39
N GLN A 107 14.45 5.97 19.30
CA GLN A 107 13.55 6.29 18.21
C GLN A 107 14.29 6.40 16.86
N ASP A 108 15.36 7.20 16.82
CA ASP A 108 16.11 7.44 15.58
C ASP A 108 16.85 6.18 15.13
N THR A 109 17.40 5.42 16.07
CA THR A 109 18.06 4.14 15.80
C THR A 109 17.09 3.13 15.18
N LEU A 110 15.85 3.06 15.70
CA LEU A 110 14.85 2.13 15.20
C LEU A 110 14.37 2.51 13.80
N VAL A 111 14.18 3.80 13.54
CA VAL A 111 13.77 4.32 12.22
C VAL A 111 14.88 4.18 11.19
N MET A 112 16.14 4.38 11.59
CA MET A 112 17.29 4.12 10.72
C MET A 112 17.37 2.63 10.34
N HIS A 113 17.22 1.73 11.32
CA HIS A 113 17.19 0.29 11.05
C HIS A 113 16.05 -0.09 10.10
N LEU A 114 14.86 0.48 10.31
CA LEU A 114 13.71 0.29 9.41
C LEU A 114 14.02 0.77 7.98
N ALA A 115 14.65 1.94 7.82
CA ALA A 115 15.05 2.42 6.50
C ALA A 115 16.07 1.50 5.83
N ASP A 116 17.04 0.99 6.60
CA ASP A 116 18.09 0.09 6.13
C ASP A 116 17.57 -1.26 5.63
N ILE A 117 16.49 -1.79 6.23
CA ILE A 117 15.87 -3.04 5.75
C ILE A 117 14.94 -2.84 4.55
N LEU A 118 14.34 -1.64 4.39
CA LEU A 118 13.43 -1.34 3.29
C LEU A 118 14.16 -0.92 2.01
N LEU A 119 15.28 -0.20 2.14
CA LEU A 119 16.00 0.39 1.01
C LEU A 119 16.54 -0.67 0.01
N PRO A 120 17.13 -1.81 0.42
CA PRO A 120 17.61 -2.84 -0.50
C PRO A 120 16.49 -3.45 -1.36
N GLU A 121 15.26 -3.49 -0.83
CA GLU A 121 14.06 -3.96 -1.54
C GLU A 121 13.46 -2.87 -2.46
N GLY A 122 14.11 -1.70 -2.50
CA GLY A 122 13.67 -0.54 -3.28
C GLY A 122 12.42 0.12 -2.70
N ILE A 123 12.17 -0.01 -1.40
CA ILE A 123 11.04 0.62 -0.71
C ILE A 123 11.57 1.83 0.05
N ARG A 124 10.87 2.97 -0.06
CA ARG A 124 11.21 4.21 0.63
C ARG A 124 10.06 4.71 1.46
N LEU A 125 10.43 5.30 2.60
CA LEU A 125 9.59 6.15 3.44
C LEU A 125 9.60 7.55 2.83
N ASP A 126 8.43 8.12 2.57
CA ASP A 126 8.31 9.51 2.17
C ASP A 126 8.39 10.40 3.41
N THR A 127 9.30 11.36 3.41
CA THR A 127 9.46 12.31 4.51
C THR A 127 8.20 13.18 4.65
N PRO A 128 7.61 13.30 5.84
CA PRO A 128 6.55 14.27 6.11
C PRO A 128 7.00 15.70 5.80
N GLU A 129 6.07 16.60 5.47
CA GLU A 129 6.41 17.98 5.10
C GLU A 129 6.90 18.82 6.27
N GLN A 130 6.51 18.47 7.51
CA GLN A 130 6.68 19.32 8.69
C GLN A 130 7.43 18.65 9.86
N SER A 131 7.82 17.39 9.72
CA SER A 131 8.45 16.59 10.77
C SER A 131 9.39 15.53 10.21
N SER A 132 10.27 15.01 11.05
CA SER A 132 11.03 13.81 10.72
C SER A 132 10.11 12.59 10.66
N ILE A 133 10.54 11.54 9.94
CA ILE A 133 9.82 10.25 9.92
C ILE A 133 9.63 9.70 11.34
N ALA A 134 10.64 9.90 12.18
CA ALA A 134 10.66 9.38 13.53
C ALA A 134 9.62 10.11 14.41
N GLU A 135 9.62 11.44 14.40
CA GLU A 135 8.63 12.24 15.12
C GLU A 135 7.22 11.91 14.67
N ALA A 136 6.97 11.87 13.36
CA ALA A 136 5.65 11.54 12.82
C ALA A 136 5.14 10.19 13.35
N LEU A 137 5.97 9.14 13.33
CA LEU A 137 5.58 7.83 13.84
C LEU A 137 5.29 7.85 15.35
N TRP A 138 6.12 8.52 16.15
CA TRP A 138 5.94 8.63 17.60
C TRP A 138 4.74 9.51 18.01
N ASP A 139 4.35 10.46 17.18
CA ASP A 139 3.14 11.27 17.35
C ASP A 139 1.86 10.55 16.87
N GLY A 140 1.99 9.29 16.43
CA GLY A 140 0.89 8.46 15.95
C GLY A 140 0.47 8.75 14.51
N GLU A 141 1.25 9.56 13.78
CA GLU A 141 1.04 9.79 12.35
C GLU A 141 1.54 8.59 11.52
N SER A 142 0.95 8.47 10.33
CA SER A 142 1.31 7.42 9.38
C SER A 142 2.28 7.93 8.32
N VAL A 143 3.30 7.15 7.99
CA VAL A 143 4.32 7.53 7.01
C VAL A 143 4.08 6.80 5.70
N ARG A 144 3.98 7.56 4.60
CA ARG A 144 3.73 6.97 3.29
C ARG A 144 4.91 6.11 2.82
N LEU A 145 4.61 4.95 2.26
CA LEU A 145 5.55 4.06 1.60
C LEU A 145 5.42 4.16 0.09
N ARG A 146 6.56 4.08 -0.60
CA ARG A 146 6.60 3.97 -2.06
C ARG A 146 7.68 2.99 -2.52
N ARG A 147 7.37 2.25 -3.58
CA ARG A 147 8.40 1.51 -4.32
C ARG A 147 9.12 2.45 -5.27
N GLN A 148 10.45 2.43 -5.23
CA GLN A 148 11.26 3.08 -6.24
C GLN A 148 10.99 2.41 -7.59
N LYS A 149 10.75 3.22 -8.62
CA LYS A 149 10.85 2.72 -10.00
C LYS A 149 12.28 2.22 -10.16
N ARG A 150 12.46 0.91 -10.37
CA ARG A 150 13.75 0.36 -10.81
C ARG A 150 14.22 1.20 -11.98
N GLN A 151 15.27 1.99 -11.79
CA GLN A 151 15.94 2.62 -12.91
C GLN A 151 16.43 1.46 -13.78
N ARG A 152 15.94 1.37 -15.01
CA ARG A 152 16.52 0.43 -15.98
C ARG A 152 18.00 0.77 -16.05
N ALA A 153 18.85 -0.09 -15.53
CA ALA A 153 20.29 0.04 -15.70
C ALA A 153 20.55 0.12 -17.21
N GLN A 154 20.95 1.29 -17.69
CA GLN A 154 21.51 1.46 -19.01
C GLN A 154 22.90 0.83 -18.99
N HIS A 155 22.96 -0.50 -19.04
CA HIS A 155 24.15 -1.20 -19.52
C HIS A 155 24.07 -1.27 -21.03
N THR A 156 24.32 -0.13 -21.68
CA THR A 156 24.91 -0.15 -23.03
C THR A 156 26.39 -0.46 -22.85
N GLY A 157 26.82 -1.55 -23.47
CA GLY A 157 28.15 -2.13 -23.35
C GLY A 157 29.28 -1.16 -23.69
N SER A 158 30.42 -1.43 -23.04
CA SER A 158 31.73 -1.09 -23.57
C SER A 158 32.17 -2.16 -24.56
#